data_AF-A0A7S0U6X6-F1
#
_entry.id   AF-A0A7S0U6X6-F1
#
_cell.length_a   1.000
_cell.length_b   1.000
_cell.length_c   1.000
_cell.angle_alpha   90.00
_cell.angle_beta   90.00
_cell.angle_gamma   90.00
#
_symmetry.space_group_name_H-M   'P 1'
#
loop_
_entity.id
_entity.type
_entity.pdbx_description
1 polymer ?
#
loop_
_entity_poly.entity_id
_entity_poly.type
_entity_poly.pdbx_seq_one_letter_code
_entity_poly.pdbx_strand_id
1 'polypeptide(L)'
;MAGEEPMATEAGGADAIMVDPGTEAQLAFAKNLGPSANHTLNPPAPDTSTATSATNDVRRENEPAPNVSFKQFTPELTLGEMITDPDITGHEVFCTRYSPDGMWVAAACGDGDIKIYSSATGTMQYQLKPQGDKESAPTCCVRFRPNTASSRTKNVLLSVCANGTVRHWHMTSMKCLHTIVEEDNQVYALDYRPDGLKFATAGQDYQVRIYDEATKTLQSTLSGGYGRTKAGHSNRVFFLEVFC
;
A
#
# COMPACT_ATOMS: atom_id res chain seq x y z
N MET A 1 43.49 27.50 -29.39
CA MET A 1 42.06 27.48 -29.77
C MET A 1 41.48 26.31 -28.98
N ALA A 2 40.91 26.53 -27.80
CA ALA A 2 39.54 27.05 -27.57
C ALA A 2 38.51 26.07 -28.18
N GLY A 3 37.58 25.46 -27.44
CA GLY A 3 37.19 25.62 -26.04
C GLY A 3 36.25 24.50 -25.59
N GLU A 4 35.99 24.50 -24.28
CA GLU A 4 34.97 23.72 -23.56
C GLU A 4 33.55 24.04 -24.05
N GLU A 5 32.63 23.06 -24.03
CA GLU A 5 31.50 22.97 -23.07
C GLU A 5 30.48 21.86 -23.42
N PRO A 6 29.66 21.42 -22.43
CA PRO A 6 28.99 20.12 -22.38
C PRO A 6 27.52 20.17 -22.85
N MET A 7 26.88 19.00 -23.04
CA MET A 7 25.43 18.95 -23.30
C MET A 7 24.69 18.10 -22.26
N ALA A 8 24.14 18.86 -21.32
CA ALA A 8 22.85 18.73 -20.64
C ALA A 8 22.30 17.34 -20.27
N THR A 9 22.27 17.15 -18.95
CA THR A 9 21.24 16.43 -18.19
C THR A 9 19.82 16.78 -18.62
N GLU A 10 19.00 15.77 -18.94
CA GLU A 10 17.56 15.83 -18.70
C GLU A 10 17.17 14.71 -17.73
N ALA A 11 17.00 15.12 -16.48
CA ALA A 11 16.23 14.39 -15.50
C ALA A 11 14.75 14.48 -15.92
N GLY A 12 14.28 13.48 -16.66
CA GLY A 12 12.85 13.30 -16.94
C GLY A 12 12.16 12.73 -15.70
N GLY A 13 11.37 13.58 -15.04
CA GLY A 13 10.65 13.29 -13.81
C GLY A 13 9.82 12.00 -13.89
N ALA A 14 9.84 11.25 -12.79
CA ALA A 14 8.87 10.20 -12.55
C ALA A 14 7.50 10.85 -12.34
N ASP A 15 6.71 10.97 -13.42
CA ASP A 15 5.29 11.29 -13.30
C ASP A 15 4.58 10.06 -12.72
N ALA A 16 4.35 10.09 -11.41
CA ALA A 16 3.38 9.23 -10.75
C ALA A 16 1.99 9.59 -11.30
N ILE A 17 1.42 8.71 -12.12
CA ILE A 17 0.03 8.85 -12.57
C ILE A 17 -0.87 8.47 -11.40
N MET A 18 -1.31 9.49 -10.66
CA MET A 18 -2.39 9.40 -9.68
C MET A 18 -3.67 8.96 -10.39
N VAL A 19 -4.23 7.82 -9.97
CA VAL A 19 -5.61 7.45 -10.32
C VAL A 19 -6.48 7.95 -9.16
N ASP A 20 -7.24 9.01 -9.42
CA ASP A 20 -8.18 9.62 -8.47
C ASP A 20 -9.49 8.80 -8.44
N PRO A 21 -9.89 8.15 -7.33
CA PRO A 21 -11.16 7.45 -7.24
C PRO A 21 -12.12 8.27 -6.38
N GLY A 22 -12.78 9.29 -6.95
CA GLY A 22 -13.56 10.18 -6.11
C GLY A 22 -14.60 11.04 -6.80
N THR A 23 -15.59 10.45 -7.48
CA THR A 23 -16.86 11.19 -7.71
C THR A 23 -18.15 10.40 -7.99
N GLU A 24 -18.28 9.12 -7.61
CA GLU A 24 -19.60 8.45 -7.67
C GLU A 24 -19.82 7.44 -6.54
N ALA A 25 -20.02 7.92 -5.30
CA ALA A 25 -20.59 7.11 -4.22
C ALA A 25 -21.25 7.97 -3.13
N GLN A 26 -22.10 8.93 -3.51
CA GLN A 26 -23.11 9.48 -2.60
C GLN A 26 -24.45 9.57 -3.32
N LEU A 27 -25.09 8.43 -3.58
CA LEU A 27 -26.54 8.33 -3.73
C LEU A 27 -26.93 6.85 -3.85
N ALA A 28 -27.35 6.23 -2.73
CA ALA A 28 -28.35 5.15 -2.67
C ALA A 28 -28.17 4.31 -1.40
N PHE A 29 -28.75 4.74 -0.29
CA PHE A 29 -29.21 3.78 0.74
C PHE A 29 -30.29 4.43 1.62
N ALA A 30 -31.52 4.48 1.12
CA ALA A 30 -32.72 4.62 1.95
C ALA A 30 -34.00 4.34 1.12
N LYS A 31 -34.23 3.10 0.71
CA LYS A 31 -35.58 2.62 0.35
C LYS A 31 -35.70 1.14 0.71
N ASN A 32 -36.33 0.85 1.86
CA ASN A 32 -37.28 -0.24 2.06
C ASN A 32 -37.61 -0.41 3.54
N LEU A 33 -38.59 0.34 4.04
CA LEU A 33 -39.50 -0.14 5.08
C LEU A 33 -40.90 0.40 4.75
N GLY A 34 -41.86 -0.52 4.60
CA GLY A 34 -43.27 -0.25 4.37
C GLY A 34 -44.00 0.23 5.63
N PRO A 35 -45.33 0.44 5.54
CA PRO A 35 -46.00 1.58 6.14
C PRO A 35 -46.53 1.30 7.55
N SER A 36 -46.54 2.32 8.41
CA SER A 36 -47.49 2.37 9.51
C SER A 36 -47.83 3.80 9.93
N ALA A 37 -49.13 4.07 9.88
CA ALA A 37 -49.92 5.03 10.66
C ALA A 37 -49.53 6.53 10.67
N ASN A 38 -50.36 7.29 9.96
CA ASN A 38 -50.97 8.57 10.34
C ASN A 38 -50.49 9.20 11.66
N HIS A 39 -49.92 10.41 11.56
CA HIS A 39 -50.54 11.57 12.20
C HIS A 39 -50.02 12.86 11.56
N THR A 40 -50.96 13.54 10.90
CA THR A 40 -50.91 14.94 10.45
C THR A 40 -50.38 15.85 11.55
N LEU A 41 -49.51 16.81 11.22
CA LEU A 41 -49.58 18.19 11.71
C LEU A 41 -48.62 19.08 10.90
N ASN A 42 -49.18 20.06 10.20
CA ASN A 42 -48.47 21.14 9.49
C ASN A 42 -47.90 22.17 10.49
N PRO A 43 -46.88 22.95 10.10
CA PRO A 43 -46.22 23.93 10.97
C PRO A 43 -46.95 25.28 10.97
N PRO A 44 -46.77 26.12 12.00
CA PRO A 44 -46.93 27.56 11.83
C PRO A 44 -45.58 28.28 11.97
N ALA A 45 -45.35 29.18 11.01
CA ALA A 45 -44.37 30.27 11.10
C ALA A 45 -44.98 31.45 11.90
N PRO A 46 -44.18 32.48 12.23
CA PRO A 46 -44.23 33.21 13.50
C PRO A 46 -45.11 34.47 13.46
N ASP A 47 -45.39 35.06 14.63
CA ASP A 47 -45.14 36.50 14.83
C ASP A 47 -45.34 36.99 16.28
N THR A 48 -44.25 37.55 16.80
CA THR A 48 -44.08 38.81 17.55
C THR A 48 -44.80 39.13 18.87
N SER A 49 -43.94 39.59 19.79
CA SER A 49 -44.15 40.55 20.89
C SER A 49 -44.87 39.99 22.12
N THR A 50 -44.40 40.17 23.36
CA THR A 50 -43.79 41.36 23.98
C THR A 50 -42.85 40.97 25.13
N ALA A 51 -41.83 41.81 25.32
CA ALA A 51 -40.90 41.90 26.45
C ALA A 51 -41.63 41.90 27.82
N THR A 52 -40.99 41.67 28.98
CA THR A 52 -40.03 42.61 29.59
C THR A 52 -39.34 42.02 30.84
N SER A 53 -38.08 42.43 31.03
CA SER A 53 -37.37 42.67 32.32
C SER A 53 -36.92 41.43 33.13
N ALA A 54 -35.69 41.32 33.63
CA ALA A 54 -34.89 42.37 34.23
C ALA A 54 -33.38 42.08 34.24
N THR A 55 -32.62 43.18 34.08
CA THR A 55 -31.31 43.51 34.66
C THR A 55 -30.07 42.72 34.25
N ASN A 56 -29.38 43.28 33.26
CA ASN A 56 -27.93 43.18 33.04
C ASN A 56 -27.18 43.84 34.20
N ASP A 57 -26.20 43.13 34.77
CA ASP A 57 -25.16 43.72 35.61
C ASP A 57 -23.77 43.42 35.01
N VAL A 58 -22.96 44.46 34.97
CA VAL A 58 -21.76 44.65 34.16
C VAL A 58 -20.54 44.02 34.83
N ARG A 59 -19.77 43.16 34.15
CA ARG A 59 -18.28 43.08 34.26
C ARG A 59 -17.60 42.00 33.38
N ARG A 60 -16.60 42.48 32.63
CA ARG A 60 -15.40 41.81 32.07
C ARG A 60 -15.56 40.95 30.81
N GLU A 61 -15.56 41.62 29.66
CA GLU A 61 -14.91 41.11 28.45
C GLU A 61 -13.39 41.25 28.61
N ASN A 62 -12.67 40.13 28.72
CA ASN A 62 -11.25 39.89 28.36
C ASN A 62 -10.70 38.69 29.14
N GLU A 63 -11.22 37.49 28.89
CA GLU A 63 -10.43 36.28 29.14
C GLU A 63 -9.80 35.83 27.82
N PRO A 64 -8.45 35.75 27.71
CA PRO A 64 -7.83 35.14 26.56
C PRO A 64 -8.26 33.67 26.50
N ALA A 65 -8.58 33.19 25.29
CA ALA A 65 -8.92 31.80 25.04
C ALA A 65 -7.92 30.87 25.75
N PRO A 66 -8.38 29.75 26.34
CA PRO A 66 -7.47 28.84 27.03
C PRO A 66 -6.37 28.42 26.05
N ASN A 67 -5.12 28.69 26.43
CA ASN A 67 -3.94 28.29 25.68
C ASN A 67 -3.95 26.75 25.58
N VAL A 68 -4.50 26.21 24.50
CA VAL A 68 -4.33 24.81 24.13
C VAL A 68 -2.91 24.69 23.63
N SER A 69 -1.98 24.44 24.56
CA SER A 69 -0.61 24.11 24.22
C SER A 69 -0.62 22.78 23.48
N PHE A 70 -0.51 22.82 22.16
CA PHE A 70 -0.14 21.64 21.38
C PHE A 70 1.24 21.25 21.89
N LYS A 71 1.32 20.14 22.66
CA LYS A 71 2.61 19.52 22.93
C LYS A 71 3.18 19.13 21.59
N GLN A 72 4.18 19.88 21.14
CA GLN A 72 4.94 19.55 19.96
C GLN A 72 5.59 18.20 20.24
N PHE A 73 4.99 17.14 19.71
CA PHE A 73 5.57 15.81 19.75
C PHE A 73 6.66 15.81 18.70
N THR A 74 7.86 16.24 19.07
CA THR A 74 9.07 15.87 18.35
C THR A 74 9.38 14.45 18.77
N PRO A 75 9.10 13.41 17.96
CA PRO A 75 9.64 12.09 18.25
C PRO A 75 11.16 12.26 18.24
N GLU A 76 11.77 12.15 19.42
CA GLU A 76 13.21 12.02 19.51
C GLU A 76 13.53 10.67 18.87
N LEU A 77 13.92 10.70 17.59
CA LEU A 77 14.37 9.52 16.85
C LEU A 77 15.72 9.13 17.45
N THR A 78 15.69 8.40 18.56
CA THR A 78 16.88 7.75 19.09
C THR A 78 17.27 6.69 18.07
N LEU A 79 18.33 6.95 17.32
CA LEU A 79 18.89 5.97 16.40
C LEU A 79 19.28 4.74 17.23
N GLY A 80 18.63 3.61 16.97
CA GLY A 80 19.03 2.34 17.55
C GLY A 80 20.45 1.98 17.13
N GLU A 81 21.08 1.05 17.85
CA GLU A 81 22.36 0.48 17.45
C GLU A 81 22.25 -0.15 16.05
N MET A 82 23.29 0.00 15.22
CA MET A 82 23.36 -0.68 13.93
C MET A 82 23.48 -2.18 14.17
N ILE A 83 22.42 -2.93 13.83
CA ILE A 83 22.42 -4.38 13.96
C ILE A 83 22.95 -4.96 12.66
N THR A 84 24.13 -5.57 12.71
CA THR A 84 24.74 -6.29 11.59
C THR A 84 24.51 -7.78 11.73
N ASP A 85 23.91 -8.39 10.72
CA ASP A 85 23.85 -9.84 10.59
C ASP A 85 25.22 -10.36 10.07
N PRO A 86 25.99 -11.12 10.87
CA PRO A 86 27.31 -11.60 10.46
C PRO A 86 27.23 -12.61 9.30
N ASP A 87 26.08 -13.24 9.08
CA ASP A 87 25.84 -14.22 8.03
C ASP A 87 25.23 -13.59 6.77
N ILE A 88 25.22 -12.24 6.67
CA ILE A 88 24.69 -11.56 5.50
C ILE A 88 25.56 -11.85 4.28
N THR A 89 25.05 -12.73 3.41
CA THR A 89 25.53 -12.87 2.04
C THR A 89 25.42 -11.49 1.38
N GLY A 90 26.54 -10.96 0.86
CA GLY A 90 26.70 -9.57 0.36
C GLY A 90 25.93 -9.25 -0.92
N HIS A 91 24.70 -9.75 -1.04
CA HIS A 91 23.81 -9.50 -2.16
C HIS A 91 23.00 -8.23 -1.94
N GLU A 92 22.64 -7.59 -3.04
CA GLU A 92 21.79 -6.41 -3.05
C GLU A 92 20.40 -6.73 -2.49
N VAL A 93 19.78 -5.76 -1.82
CA VAL A 93 18.40 -5.84 -1.36
C VAL A 93 17.56 -4.90 -2.21
N PHE A 94 16.61 -5.47 -2.95
CA PHE A 94 15.77 -4.70 -3.88
C PHE A 94 14.53 -4.12 -3.21
N CYS A 95 13.99 -4.79 -2.18
CA CYS A 95 12.78 -4.36 -1.50
C CYS A 95 12.79 -4.78 -0.04
N THR A 96 12.31 -3.89 0.83
CA THR A 96 11.99 -4.22 2.23
C THR A 96 10.55 -3.84 2.57
N ARG A 97 9.93 -4.65 3.44
CA ARG A 97 8.57 -4.39 3.95
C ARG A 97 8.43 -4.86 5.39
N TYR A 98 7.75 -4.05 6.20
CA TYR A 98 7.23 -4.49 7.49
C TYR A 98 6.04 -5.43 7.29
N SER A 99 5.88 -6.39 8.20
CA SER A 99 4.63 -7.13 8.35
C SER A 99 3.51 -6.20 8.85
N PRO A 100 2.23 -6.51 8.60
CA PRO A 100 1.11 -5.67 9.02
C PRO A 100 1.00 -5.48 10.54
N ASP A 101 1.55 -6.43 11.32
CA ASP A 101 1.63 -6.37 12.78
C ASP A 101 2.91 -5.68 13.28
N GLY A 102 3.81 -5.28 12.38
CA GLY A 102 5.07 -4.62 12.70
C GLY A 102 6.13 -5.52 13.35
N MET A 103 5.86 -6.82 13.53
CA MET A 103 6.80 -7.74 14.20
C MET A 103 7.98 -8.17 13.33
N TRP A 104 7.84 -8.09 12.01
CA TRP A 104 8.81 -8.62 11.06
C TRP A 104 9.20 -7.59 10.01
N VAL A 105 10.43 -7.67 9.53
CA VAL A 105 10.90 -6.98 8.32
C VAL A 105 11.36 -8.03 7.32
N ALA A 106 10.71 -8.09 6.17
CA ALA A 106 11.16 -8.91 5.04
C ALA A 106 12.08 -8.10 4.15
N ALA A 107 13.15 -8.73 3.66
CA ALA A 107 14.10 -8.22 2.68
C ALA A 107 14.17 -9.19 1.50
N ALA A 108 13.95 -8.66 0.29
CA ALA A 108 14.06 -9.39 -0.97
C ALA A 108 15.46 -9.20 -1.57
N CYS A 109 16.20 -10.30 -1.72
CA CYS A 109 17.63 -10.28 -2.03
C CYS A 109 17.92 -10.62 -3.51
N GLY A 110 19.07 -10.17 -3.99
CA GLY A 110 19.55 -10.40 -5.35
C GLY A 110 19.98 -11.82 -5.68
N ASP A 111 20.22 -12.65 -4.65
CA ASP A 111 20.41 -14.11 -4.79
C ASP A 111 19.07 -14.87 -4.92
N GLY A 112 17.94 -14.17 -4.86
CA GLY A 112 16.60 -14.75 -4.91
C GLY A 112 16.04 -15.14 -3.54
N ASP A 113 16.86 -15.13 -2.48
CA ASP A 113 16.40 -15.42 -1.13
C ASP A 113 15.53 -14.28 -0.58
N ILE A 114 14.68 -14.62 0.39
CA ILE A 114 13.93 -13.66 1.18
C ILE A 114 14.30 -13.85 2.64
N LYS A 115 14.88 -12.82 3.24
CA LYS A 115 15.34 -12.82 4.63
C LYS A 115 14.32 -12.08 5.48
N ILE A 116 13.87 -12.69 6.58
CA ILE A 116 12.86 -12.11 7.49
C ILE A 116 13.43 -11.92 8.89
N TYR A 117 13.61 -10.66 9.26
CA TYR A 117 14.18 -10.21 10.51
C TYR A 117 13.10 -9.89 11.54
N SER A 118 13.40 -10.13 12.82
CA SER A 118 12.61 -9.59 13.93
C SER A 118 12.79 -8.07 13.98
N SER A 119 11.70 -7.31 13.97
CA SER A 119 11.78 -5.84 14.07
C SER A 119 12.25 -5.36 15.45
N ALA A 120 12.02 -6.16 16.50
CA ALA A 120 12.39 -5.81 17.87
C ALA A 120 13.87 -6.06 18.16
N THR A 121 14.46 -7.08 17.55
CA THR A 121 15.83 -7.52 17.86
C THR A 121 16.81 -7.38 16.70
N GLY A 122 16.33 -7.07 15.49
CA GLY A 122 17.13 -7.01 14.26
C GLY A 122 17.78 -8.33 13.85
N THR A 123 17.44 -9.45 14.50
CA THR A 123 18.05 -10.76 14.23
C THR A 123 17.32 -11.49 13.11
N MET A 124 18.07 -12.29 12.35
CA MET A 124 17.51 -13.15 11.31
C MET A 124 16.70 -14.30 11.92
N GLN A 125 15.46 -14.47 11.44
CA GLN A 125 14.51 -15.44 12.00
C GLN A 125 14.08 -16.49 10.98
N TYR A 126 13.81 -16.06 9.74
CA TYR A 126 13.46 -16.96 8.65
C TYR A 126 14.20 -16.60 7.36
N GLN A 127 14.56 -17.62 6.58
CA GLN A 127 15.15 -17.47 5.25
C GLN A 127 14.35 -18.33 4.27
N LEU A 128 13.64 -17.69 3.35
CA LEU A 128 12.83 -18.35 2.33
C LEU A 128 13.67 -18.50 1.07
N LYS A 129 13.94 -19.75 0.69
CA LYS A 129 14.76 -20.06 -0.48
C LYS A 129 13.89 -20.64 -1.60
N PRO A 130 13.85 -20.03 -2.79
CA PRO A 130 13.16 -20.62 -3.94
C PRO A 130 13.76 -22.00 -4.26
N GLN A 131 12.94 -23.05 -4.13
CA GLN A 131 13.36 -24.41 -4.46
C GLN A 131 13.11 -24.70 -5.94
N GLY A 132 14.09 -25.32 -6.62
CA GLY A 132 13.91 -25.90 -7.95
C GLY A 132 14.25 -24.99 -9.13
N ASP A 133 14.67 -23.74 -8.90
CA ASP A 133 15.08 -22.84 -9.98
C ASP A 133 16.52 -23.16 -10.39
N LYS A 134 16.73 -23.40 -11.68
CA LYS A 134 18.05 -23.76 -12.24
C LYS A 134 19.04 -22.58 -12.27
N GLU A 135 18.54 -21.37 -12.06
CA GLU A 135 19.32 -20.13 -12.08
C GLU A 135 18.77 -19.20 -11.00
N SER A 136 19.67 -18.74 -10.12
CA SER A 136 19.37 -17.76 -9.07
C SER A 136 19.06 -16.43 -9.75
N ALA A 137 17.81 -15.98 -9.64
CA ALA A 137 17.36 -14.70 -10.16
C ALA A 137 16.92 -13.80 -8.99
N PRO A 138 17.10 -12.47 -9.10
CA PRO A 138 16.75 -11.55 -8.02
C PRO A 138 15.27 -11.60 -7.66
N THR A 139 14.97 -11.69 -6.37
CA THR A 139 13.64 -11.37 -5.87
C THR A 139 13.51 -9.85 -5.82
N CYS A 140 12.69 -9.28 -6.70
CA CYS A 140 12.60 -7.84 -6.92
C CYS A 140 11.68 -7.14 -5.91
N CYS A 141 10.60 -7.80 -5.48
CA CYS A 141 9.65 -7.20 -4.56
C CYS A 141 9.00 -8.25 -3.65
N VAL A 142 8.62 -7.81 -2.46
CA VAL A 142 7.97 -8.62 -1.43
C VAL A 142 6.82 -7.85 -0.78
N ARG A 143 5.72 -8.55 -0.48
CA ARG A 143 4.55 -8.00 0.21
C ARG A 143 3.95 -9.00 1.17
N PHE A 144 3.73 -8.59 2.41
CA PHE A 144 2.93 -9.39 3.34
C PHE A 144 1.46 -9.31 2.96
N ARG A 145 0.76 -10.44 3.10
CA ARG A 145 -0.70 -10.45 2.98
C ARG A 145 -1.32 -9.64 4.11
N PRO A 146 -2.25 -8.70 3.82
CA PRO A 146 -2.98 -7.97 4.85
C PRO A 146 -3.68 -8.91 5.84
N ASN A 147 -3.66 -8.56 7.12
CA ASN A 147 -4.32 -9.33 8.17
C ASN A 147 -5.81 -8.94 8.22
N THR A 148 -6.62 -9.49 7.31
CA THR A 148 -8.07 -9.26 7.29
C THR A 148 -8.83 -10.45 7.91
N ALA A 149 -10.07 -10.24 8.33
CA ALA A 149 -10.92 -11.31 8.90
C ALA A 149 -11.11 -12.51 7.96
N SER A 150 -10.98 -12.29 6.64
CA SER A 150 -11.04 -13.34 5.61
C SER A 150 -9.75 -14.17 5.50
N SER A 151 -8.63 -13.68 6.05
CA SER A 151 -7.35 -14.35 6.01
C SER A 151 -7.29 -15.55 6.95
N ARG A 152 -7.60 -16.74 6.41
CA ARG A 152 -7.52 -18.01 7.15
C ARG A 152 -6.09 -18.41 7.53
N THR A 153 -5.10 -17.95 6.78
CA THR A 153 -3.69 -18.29 6.96
C THR A 153 -2.91 -17.02 7.26
N LYS A 154 -2.37 -16.93 8.48
CA LYS A 154 -1.49 -15.85 8.90
C LYS A 154 -0.09 -16.06 8.34
N ASN A 155 0.73 -15.01 8.39
CA ASN A 155 2.14 -15.08 8.00
C ASN A 155 2.35 -15.52 6.54
N VAL A 156 1.42 -15.11 5.67
CA VAL A 156 1.55 -15.29 4.23
C VAL A 156 2.22 -14.07 3.64
N LEU A 157 3.14 -14.33 2.72
CA LEU A 157 3.91 -13.32 2.02
C LEU A 157 3.98 -13.68 0.54
N LEU A 158 3.88 -12.67 -0.31
CA LEU A 158 4.10 -12.78 -1.73
C LEU A 158 5.47 -12.23 -2.09
N SER A 159 6.11 -12.85 -3.07
CA SER A 159 7.33 -12.36 -3.68
C SER A 159 7.27 -12.46 -5.19
N VAL A 160 7.95 -11.56 -5.88
CA VAL A 160 8.11 -11.57 -7.34
C VAL A 160 9.58 -11.55 -7.72
N CYS A 161 9.92 -12.23 -8.80
CA CYS A 161 11.27 -12.46 -9.26
C CYS A 161 11.47 -11.96 -10.69
N ALA A 162 12.69 -11.54 -11.00
CA ALA A 162 13.09 -11.14 -12.35
C ALA A 162 12.96 -12.27 -13.39
N ASN A 163 12.83 -13.54 -12.98
CA ASN A 163 12.59 -14.66 -13.88
C ASN A 163 11.10 -14.88 -14.22
N GLY A 164 10.20 -13.98 -13.81
CA GLY A 164 8.77 -14.10 -14.08
C GLY A 164 7.99 -14.86 -13.01
N THR A 165 8.65 -15.36 -11.97
CA THR A 165 8.00 -16.15 -10.94
C THR A 165 7.37 -15.27 -9.86
N VAL A 166 6.13 -15.58 -9.51
CA VAL A 166 5.39 -15.02 -8.38
C VAL A 166 5.13 -16.15 -7.38
N ARG A 167 5.59 -16.00 -6.13
CA ARG A 167 5.52 -17.07 -5.12
C ARG A 167 4.72 -16.63 -3.91
N HIS A 168 3.83 -17.52 -3.45
CA HIS A 168 3.17 -17.44 -2.16
C HIS A 168 3.96 -18.25 -1.15
N TRP A 169 4.34 -17.60 -0.06
CA TRP A 169 5.11 -18.21 1.01
C TRP A 169 4.31 -18.28 2.29
N HIS A 170 4.46 -19.39 3.00
CA HIS A 170 4.13 -19.44 4.42
C HIS A 170 5.40 -19.20 5.22
N MET A 171 5.59 -17.98 5.70
CA MET A 171 6.83 -17.52 6.34
C MET A 171 7.36 -18.48 7.41
N THR A 172 6.55 -18.81 8.43
CA THR A 172 7.06 -19.58 9.58
C THR A 172 7.32 -21.06 9.28
N SER A 173 6.71 -21.61 8.22
CA SER A 173 7.00 -22.98 7.79
C SER A 173 8.06 -23.02 6.69
N MET A 174 8.45 -21.85 6.16
CA MET A 174 9.39 -21.65 5.06
C MET A 174 9.00 -22.39 3.77
N LYS A 175 7.71 -22.73 3.62
CA LYS A 175 7.20 -23.44 2.46
C LYS A 175 6.68 -22.48 1.40
N CYS A 176 7.04 -22.75 0.15
CA CYS A 176 6.35 -22.19 -1.01
C CYS A 176 4.99 -22.90 -1.13
N LEU A 177 3.91 -22.15 -0.90
CA LEU A 177 2.53 -22.66 -0.96
C LEU A 177 2.03 -22.76 -2.39
N HIS A 178 2.40 -21.79 -3.23
CA HIS A 178 1.94 -21.69 -4.60
C HIS A 178 2.93 -20.88 -5.43
N THR A 179 2.98 -21.17 -6.73
CA THR A 179 3.84 -20.51 -7.70
C THR A 179 3.02 -20.20 -8.95
N ILE A 180 3.10 -18.95 -9.40
CA ILE A 180 2.58 -18.49 -10.69
C ILE A 180 3.78 -18.11 -11.53
N VAL A 181 3.76 -18.46 -12.82
CA VAL A 181 4.80 -18.08 -13.78
C VAL A 181 4.17 -17.13 -14.79
N GLU A 182 4.74 -15.94 -14.89
CA GLU A 182 4.46 -14.99 -15.96
C GLU A 182 5.52 -15.17 -17.05
N GLU A 183 5.17 -15.96 -18.06
CA GLU A 183 6.05 -16.22 -19.20
C GLU A 183 6.45 -14.90 -19.90
N ASP A 184 7.70 -14.85 -20.35
CA ASP A 184 8.30 -13.71 -21.06
C ASP A 184 8.23 -12.35 -20.30
N ASN A 185 8.07 -12.37 -18.97
CA ASN A 185 8.05 -11.17 -18.15
C ASN A 185 9.09 -11.22 -17.03
N GLN A 186 9.81 -10.11 -16.83
CA GLN A 186 10.56 -9.89 -15.59
C GLN A 186 9.67 -9.11 -14.62
N VAL A 187 9.21 -9.74 -13.55
CA VAL A 187 8.25 -9.12 -12.63
C VAL A 187 9.00 -8.33 -11.57
N TYR A 188 8.80 -7.01 -11.57
CA TYR A 188 9.50 -6.10 -10.66
C TYR A 188 8.62 -5.63 -9.51
N ALA A 189 7.32 -5.50 -9.77
CA ALA A 189 6.37 -4.86 -8.87
C ALA A 189 5.27 -5.83 -8.46
N LEU A 190 4.81 -5.64 -7.22
CA LEU A 190 3.79 -6.45 -6.58
C LEU A 190 3.11 -5.59 -5.52
N ASP A 191 1.78 -5.65 -5.47
CA ASP A 191 1.04 -5.13 -4.33
C ASP A 191 -0.26 -5.88 -4.02
N TYR A 192 -0.64 -5.90 -2.75
CA TYR A 192 -1.91 -6.45 -2.30
C TYR A 192 -2.97 -5.36 -2.29
N ARG A 193 -4.18 -5.71 -2.71
CA ARG A 193 -5.35 -4.88 -2.36
C ARG A 193 -5.52 -4.92 -0.83
N PRO A 194 -5.87 -3.80 -0.16
CA PRO A 194 -5.97 -3.75 1.30
C PRO A 194 -6.89 -4.79 1.94
N ASP A 195 -7.92 -5.26 1.22
CA ASP A 195 -8.80 -6.33 1.69
C ASP A 195 -8.19 -7.75 1.64
N GLY A 196 -7.02 -7.90 1.00
CA GLY A 196 -6.29 -9.15 0.86
C GLY A 196 -6.99 -10.18 -0.04
N LEU A 197 -7.97 -9.75 -0.85
CA LEU A 197 -8.71 -10.63 -1.78
C LEU A 197 -8.13 -10.63 -3.19
N LYS A 198 -7.33 -9.61 -3.54
CA LYS A 198 -6.64 -9.50 -4.82
C LYS A 198 -5.21 -9.03 -4.62
N PHE A 199 -4.37 -9.34 -5.59
CA PHE A 199 -3.05 -8.76 -5.71
C PHE A 199 -2.77 -8.41 -7.17
N ALA A 200 -1.87 -7.47 -7.38
CA ALA A 200 -1.43 -7.05 -8.70
C ALA A 200 0.07 -7.26 -8.86
N THR A 201 0.49 -7.63 -10.06
CA THR A 201 1.89 -7.76 -10.47
C THR A 201 2.13 -6.96 -11.74
N ALA A 202 3.36 -6.49 -11.92
CA ALA A 202 3.77 -5.82 -13.14
C ALA A 202 5.29 -5.85 -13.31
N GLY A 203 5.75 -5.63 -14.54
CA GLY A 203 7.15 -5.83 -14.87
C GLY A 203 7.59 -5.24 -16.21
N GLN A 204 8.47 -5.98 -16.87
CA GLN A 204 9.11 -5.60 -18.13
C GLN A 204 8.15 -5.58 -19.32
N ASP A 205 7.08 -6.36 -19.30
CA ASP A 205 6.17 -6.55 -20.46
C ASP A 205 5.08 -5.48 -20.62
N TYR A 206 5.11 -4.45 -19.76
CA TYR A 206 4.18 -3.33 -19.79
C TYR A 206 2.73 -3.73 -19.51
N GLN A 207 2.52 -4.84 -18.81
CA GLN A 207 1.21 -5.27 -18.36
C GLN A 207 1.10 -5.16 -16.84
N VAL A 208 -0.07 -4.77 -16.35
CA VAL A 208 -0.44 -4.96 -14.94
C VAL A 208 -1.46 -6.08 -14.88
N ARG A 209 -1.12 -7.16 -14.17
CA ARG A 209 -1.99 -8.33 -14.02
C ARG A 209 -2.62 -8.31 -12.64
N ILE A 210 -3.94 -8.51 -12.59
CA ILE A 210 -4.73 -8.57 -11.35
C ILE A 210 -5.16 -10.01 -11.15
N TYR A 211 -4.81 -10.56 -10.00
CA TYR A 211 -5.10 -11.93 -9.62
C TYR A 211 -6.12 -12.00 -8.49
N ASP A 212 -6.90 -13.07 -8.49
CA ASP A 212 -7.68 -13.48 -7.33
C ASP A 212 -6.79 -14.19 -6.31
N GLU A 213 -6.82 -13.76 -5.06
CA GLU A 213 -5.98 -14.37 -4.02
C GLU A 213 -6.52 -15.72 -3.54
N ALA A 214 -7.80 -16.04 -3.71
CA ALA A 214 -8.34 -17.33 -3.28
C ALA A 214 -8.08 -18.42 -4.31
N THR A 215 -8.30 -18.13 -5.60
CA THR A 215 -8.14 -19.10 -6.69
C THR A 215 -6.75 -19.07 -7.32
N LYS A 216 -5.96 -18.03 -7.08
CA LYS A 216 -4.65 -17.77 -7.72
C LYS A 216 -4.72 -17.61 -9.24
N THR A 217 -5.90 -17.31 -9.77
CA THR A 217 -6.12 -17.15 -11.20
C THR A 217 -6.06 -15.69 -11.61
N LEU A 218 -5.51 -15.43 -12.80
CA LEU A 218 -5.55 -14.13 -13.46
C LEU A 218 -7.01 -13.73 -13.73
N GLN A 219 -7.44 -12.58 -13.19
CA GLN A 219 -8.79 -12.05 -13.42
C GLN A 219 -8.81 -10.99 -14.52
N SER A 220 -7.79 -10.15 -14.58
CA SER A 220 -7.75 -9.02 -15.51
C SER A 220 -6.31 -8.66 -15.83
N THR A 221 -6.10 -8.20 -17.05
CA THR A 221 -4.82 -7.64 -17.49
C THR A 221 -5.08 -6.23 -17.99
N LEU A 222 -4.44 -5.25 -17.35
CA LEU A 222 -4.42 -3.88 -17.81
C LEU A 222 -3.26 -3.74 -18.77
N SER A 223 -3.61 -3.61 -20.04
CA SER A 223 -2.66 -3.40 -21.12
C SER A 223 -2.57 -1.93 -21.47
N GLY A 224 -1.34 -1.52 -21.75
CA GLY A 224 -0.97 -0.15 -22.06
C GLY A 224 -1.92 0.59 -23.00
N GLY A 225 -1.97 1.89 -22.76
CA GLY A 225 -2.51 2.88 -23.68
C GLY A 225 -1.37 3.53 -24.44
N TYR A 226 -1.50 3.63 -25.76
CA TYR A 226 -0.56 4.39 -26.58
C TYR A 226 -1.02 5.86 -26.60
N GLY A 227 -0.47 6.69 -25.69
CA GLY A 227 -0.67 8.14 -25.69
C GLY A 227 -2.03 8.63 -25.19
N ARG A 228 -2.38 9.89 -25.55
CA ARG A 228 -3.51 10.68 -24.99
C ARG A 228 -4.91 10.06 -25.17
N THR A 229 -5.06 9.00 -25.94
CA THR A 229 -6.36 8.44 -26.34
C THR A 229 -6.77 7.18 -25.58
N LYS A 230 -5.85 6.53 -24.86
CA LYS A 230 -6.14 5.35 -24.03
C LYS A 230 -5.38 5.49 -22.72
N ALA A 231 -6.08 5.44 -21.60
CA ALA A 231 -5.43 5.39 -20.28
C ALA A 231 -4.58 4.11 -20.17
N GLY A 232 -3.36 4.24 -19.65
CA GLY A 232 -2.45 3.12 -19.42
C GLY A 232 -0.98 3.54 -19.44
N HIS A 233 -0.08 2.56 -19.41
CA HIS A 233 1.37 2.75 -19.43
C HIS A 233 1.98 2.05 -20.66
N SER A 234 3.03 2.64 -21.24
CA SER A 234 3.73 2.07 -22.41
C SER A 234 5.15 1.61 -22.09
N ASN A 235 5.54 1.68 -20.80
CA ASN A 235 6.89 1.41 -20.31
C ASN A 235 6.85 0.35 -19.21
N ARG A 236 8.04 -0.13 -18.83
CA ARG A 236 8.24 -1.08 -17.72
C ARG A 236 7.66 -0.50 -16.43
N VAL A 237 7.05 -1.37 -15.63
CA VAL A 237 6.46 -0.98 -14.34
C VAL A 237 7.36 -1.49 -13.23
N PHE A 238 8.01 -0.57 -12.52
CA PHE A 238 8.93 -0.89 -11.42
C PHE A 238 8.26 -0.84 -10.06
N PHE A 239 7.10 -0.20 -9.95
CA PHE A 239 6.40 -0.02 -8.69
C PHE A 239 4.89 -0.12 -8.88
N LEU A 240 4.23 -0.72 -7.90
CA LEU A 240 2.79 -0.81 -7.77
C LEU A 240 2.40 -0.44 -6.35
N GLU A 241 1.36 0.36 -6.26
CA GLU A 241 0.69 0.69 -5.02
C GLU A 241 -0.82 0.70 -5.27
N VAL A 242 -1.53 -0.10 -4.49
CA VAL A 242 -2.98 -0.28 -4.60
C VAL A 242 -3.64 0.44 -3.43
N PHE A 243 -4.21 1.60 -3.71
CA PHE A 243 -5.06 2.33 -2.77
C PHE A 243 -6.51 1.86 -2.87
N CYS A 244 -7.25 2.01 -1.79
CA CYS A 244 -8.70 1.84 -1.74
C CYS A 244 -9.37 3.19 -1.49
#